data_AF-X1BTJ5-F1
#
_entry.id   AF-X1BTJ5-F1
#
_cell.length_a   1.000
_cell.length_b   1.000
_cell.length_c   1.000
_cell.angle_alpha   90.00
_cell.angle_beta   90.00
_cell.angle_gamma   90.00
#
_symmetry.space_group_name_H-M   'P 1'
#
loop_
_entity.id
_entity.type
_entity.pdbx_description
1 polymer ?
#
loop_
_entity_poly.entity_id
_entity_poly.type
_entity_poly.pdbx_seq_one_letter_code
_entity_poly.pdbx_strand_id
1 'polypeptide(L)'
;MKKAVRLSIGSILFFAALTTPGVLAQEDLQINPVPSPKFQELYDQIDQNMQAHIAFLQELIQSQQEGEEAVQQLVARRLEEIGCNTEVLKVLPSSIRMD
;
A
#
# COMPACT_ATOMS: atom_id res chain seq x y z
N MET A 1 -2.72 -14.77 -20.17
CA MET A 1 -1.63 -13.78 -20.26
C MET A 1 -1.22 -13.42 -18.86
N LYS A 2 0.04 -13.67 -18.49
CA LYS A 2 0.55 -13.66 -17.11
C LYS A 2 1.14 -12.28 -16.81
N LYS A 3 0.75 -11.62 -15.73
CA LYS A 3 1.43 -10.44 -15.19
C LYS A 3 1.75 -10.68 -13.72
N ALA A 4 3.01 -10.97 -13.44
CA ALA A 4 3.56 -11.00 -12.09
C ALA A 4 3.92 -9.57 -11.69
N VAL A 5 3.40 -9.10 -10.56
CA VAL A 5 3.76 -7.80 -9.99
C VAL A 5 4.88 -8.06 -8.97
N ARG A 6 6.08 -7.61 -9.29
CA ARG A 6 7.23 -7.62 -8.37
C ARG A 6 7.23 -6.32 -7.58
N LEU A 7 6.90 -6.35 -6.29
CA LEU A 7 7.16 -5.24 -5.38
C LEU A 7 8.67 -5.20 -5.10
N SER A 8 9.35 -4.19 -5.60
CA SER A 8 10.76 -3.92 -5.35
C SER A 8 10.91 -3.04 -4.10
N ILE A 9 11.90 -3.34 -3.28
CA ILE A 9 12.33 -2.65 -2.04
C ILE A 9 12.56 -1.14 -2.25
N GLY A 10 12.65 -0.66 -3.49
CA GLY A 10 12.73 0.77 -3.84
C GLY A 10 11.55 1.65 -3.37
N SER A 11 10.42 1.07 -2.97
CA SER A 11 9.27 1.83 -2.45
C SER A 11 9.33 2.13 -0.93
N ILE A 12 10.27 1.54 -0.18
CA ILE A 12 10.37 1.73 1.28
C ILE A 12 11.04 3.07 1.65
N LEU A 13 11.81 3.66 0.72
CA LEU A 13 12.45 4.96 0.95
C LEU A 13 11.47 6.14 1.02
N PHE A 14 10.18 5.95 0.73
CA PHE A 14 9.19 7.02 0.88
C PHE A 14 8.82 7.28 2.36
N PHE A 15 8.95 6.29 3.25
CA PHE A 15 8.53 6.45 4.65
C PHE A 15 9.57 7.11 5.56
N ALA A 16 10.85 7.11 5.16
CA ALA A 16 11.92 7.72 5.97
C ALA A 16 11.93 9.27 5.95
N ALA A 17 11.09 9.91 5.13
CA ALA A 17 11.02 11.37 5.06
C ALA A 17 10.16 12.01 6.17
N LEU A 18 9.43 11.22 6.97
CA LEU A 18 8.46 11.73 7.96
C LEU A 18 9.08 12.31 9.25
N THR A 19 10.39 12.23 9.43
CA THR A 19 11.07 12.74 10.64
C THR A 19 11.82 14.06 10.43
N THR A 20 11.73 14.68 9.25
CA THR A 20 12.36 15.98 9.00
C THR A 20 11.33 17.11 9.19
N PRO A 21 11.38 17.90 10.28
CA PRO A 21 10.52 19.05 10.48
C PRO A 21 10.98 20.18 9.55
N GLY A 22 10.57 20.11 8.27
CA GLY A 22 11.00 21.08 7.26
C GLY A 22 10.53 20.81 5.84
N VAL A 23 10.00 19.62 5.54
CA VAL A 23 9.45 19.28 4.22
C VAL A 23 7.92 19.35 4.23
N LEU A 24 7.38 20.50 4.67
CA LEU A 24 5.98 20.87 4.46
C LEU A 24 5.91 22.11 3.55
N ALA A 25 6.74 22.15 2.51
CA ALA A 25 6.42 22.94 1.34
C ALA A 25 5.33 22.16 0.59
N GLN A 26 4.08 22.56 0.79
CA GLN A 26 2.96 22.14 -0.06
C GLN A 26 3.32 22.47 -1.51
N GLU A 27 3.67 21.46 -2.29
CA GLU A 27 3.33 21.52 -3.71
C GLU A 27 1.81 21.38 -3.76
N ASP A 28 1.13 22.49 -4.05
CA ASP A 28 -0.28 22.54 -4.39
C ASP A 28 -0.52 21.63 -5.62
N LEU A 29 -0.74 20.35 -5.36
CA LEU A 29 -1.39 19.43 -6.29
C LEU A 29 -2.86 19.88 -6.40
N GLN A 30 -3.10 20.97 -7.14
CA GLN A 30 -4.41 21.26 -7.71
C GLN A 30 -4.72 20.20 -8.76
N ILE A 31 -5.15 19.02 -8.28
CA ILE A 31 -5.90 18.08 -9.11
C ILE A 31 -7.26 18.74 -9.30
N ASN A 32 -7.44 19.55 -10.35
CA ASN A 32 -8.77 19.93 -10.81
C ASN A 32 -9.42 18.65 -11.36
N PRO A 33 -10.35 17.97 -10.65
CA PRO A 33 -10.99 16.82 -11.22
C PRO A 33 -11.92 17.37 -12.30
N VAL A 34 -11.52 17.34 -13.56
CA VAL A 34 -12.48 17.51 -14.65
C VAL A 34 -13.39 16.29 -14.53
N PRO A 35 -14.68 16.47 -14.16
CA PRO A 35 -15.56 15.34 -13.91
C PRO A 35 -15.89 14.70 -15.26
N SER A 36 -15.08 13.73 -15.66
CA SER A 36 -15.47 12.84 -16.73
C SER A 36 -16.57 11.93 -16.17
N PRO A 37 -17.70 11.73 -16.87
CA PRO A 37 -18.79 10.88 -16.40
C PRO A 37 -18.34 9.47 -15.98
N LYS A 38 -17.25 8.98 -16.56
CA LYS A 38 -16.64 7.68 -16.22
C LYS A 38 -16.00 7.62 -14.83
N PHE A 39 -15.61 8.76 -14.25
CA PHE A 39 -15.02 8.81 -12.92
C PHE A 39 -16.07 9.02 -11.83
N GLN A 40 -17.26 9.54 -12.16
CA GLN A 40 -18.32 9.74 -11.19
C GLN A 40 -18.76 8.42 -10.56
N GLU A 41 -18.98 7.38 -11.37
CA GLU A 41 -19.35 6.04 -10.88
C GLU A 41 -18.26 5.45 -9.96
N LEU A 42 -16.99 5.71 -10.25
CA LEU A 42 -15.88 5.28 -9.41
C LEU A 42 -15.84 6.03 -8.07
N TYR A 43 -16.08 7.35 -8.08
CA TYR A 43 -16.16 8.14 -6.84
C TYR A 43 -17.34 7.71 -5.96
N ASP A 44 -18.51 7.51 -6.56
CA ASP A 44 -19.69 7.05 -5.83
C ASP A 44 -19.45 5.66 -5.19
N GLN A 45 -18.75 4.77 -5.89
CA GLN A 45 -18.36 3.46 -5.34
C GLN A 45 -17.35 3.58 -4.19
N ILE A 46 -16.39 4.50 -4.27
CA ILE A 46 -15.43 4.76 -3.18
C ILE A 46 -16.18 5.29 -1.96
N ASP A 47 -17.09 6.24 -2.15
CA ASP A 47 -17.88 6.84 -1.08
C ASP A 47 -18.79 5.81 -0.38
N GLN A 48 -19.43 4.93 -1.16
CA GLN A 48 -20.24 3.83 -0.62
C GLN A 48 -19.44 2.84 0.24
N ASN A 49 -18.15 2.68 -0.06
CA ASN A 49 -17.25 1.76 0.65
C ASN A 49 -16.33 2.47 1.67
N MET A 50 -16.52 3.77 1.89
CA MET A 50 -15.64 4.60 2.73
C MET A 50 -15.42 3.99 4.13
N GLN A 51 -16.47 3.51 4.78
CA GLN A 51 -16.36 2.90 6.12
C GLN A 51 -15.50 1.64 6.13
N ALA A 52 -15.62 0.79 5.10
CA ALA A 52 -14.80 -0.41 4.96
C ALA A 52 -13.31 -0.04 4.74
N HIS A 53 -13.04 1.03 3.98
CA HIS A 53 -11.69 1.53 3.79
C HIS A 53 -11.10 2.09 5.08
N ILE A 54 -11.88 2.86 5.85
CA ILE A 54 -11.45 3.38 7.16
C ILE A 54 -11.13 2.23 8.13
N ALA A 55 -12.00 1.22 8.23
CA ALA A 55 -11.78 0.05 9.09
C ALA A 55 -10.49 -0.68 8.71
N PHE A 56 -10.26 -0.91 7.42
CA PHE A 56 -9.03 -1.55 6.95
C PHE A 56 -7.76 -0.73 7.28
N LEU A 57 -7.82 0.61 7.17
CA LEU A 57 -6.71 1.48 7.57
C LEU A 57 -6.43 1.40 9.08
N GLN A 58 -7.47 1.28 9.91
CA GLN A 58 -7.32 1.10 11.35
C GLN A 58 -6.65 -0.25 11.68
N GLU A 59 -7.06 -1.32 11.01
CA GLU A 59 -6.42 -2.64 11.14
C GLU A 59 -4.95 -2.59 10.71
N LEU A 60 -4.63 -1.93 9.59
CA LEU A 60 -3.25 -1.73 9.15
C LEU A 60 -2.39 -1.02 10.21
N ILE A 61 -2.92 0.03 10.85
CA ILE A 61 -2.21 0.76 11.92
C ILE A 61 -1.98 -0.15 13.13
N GLN A 62 -2.94 -1.00 13.48
CA GLN A 62 -2.78 -1.94 14.59
C GLN A 62 -1.73 -3.00 14.27
N SER A 63 -1.77 -3.60 13.08
CA SER A 63 -0.80 -4.62 12.66
C SER A 63 0.64 -4.10 12.57
N GLN A 64 0.86 -2.79 12.38
CA GLN A 64 2.21 -2.22 12.45
C GLN A 64 2.87 -2.41 13.82
N GLN A 65 2.08 -2.47 14.90
CA GLN A 65 2.61 -2.73 16.26
C GLN A 65 3.08 -4.18 16.43
N GLU A 66 2.57 -5.10 15.62
CA GLU A 66 2.92 -6.52 15.63
C GLU A 66 4.12 -6.84 14.72
N GLY A 67 4.52 -5.88 13.87
CA GLY A 67 5.70 -5.96 13.01
C GLY A 67 5.39 -6.17 11.54
N GLU A 68 6.46 -6.20 10.73
CA GLU A 68 6.35 -6.21 9.26
C GLU A 68 5.61 -7.44 8.72
N GLU A 69 5.87 -8.62 9.29
CA GLU A 69 5.22 -9.87 8.85
C GLU A 69 3.70 -9.83 9.04
N ALA A 70 3.21 -9.23 10.13
CA ALA A 70 1.78 -9.08 10.38
C ALA A 70 1.11 -8.18 9.33
N VAL A 71 1.75 -7.05 8.98
CA VAL A 71 1.27 -6.15 7.93
C VAL A 71 1.25 -6.85 6.56
N GLN A 72 2.31 -7.59 6.22
CA GLN A 72 2.38 -8.35 4.97
C GLN A 72 1.26 -9.39 4.87
N GLN A 73 0.98 -10.10 5.97
CA GLN A 73 -0.10 -11.09 6.04
C GLN A 73 -1.50 -10.45 5.93
N LEU A 74 -1.71 -9.30 6.57
CA LEU A 74 -2.98 -8.56 6.47
C LEU A 74 -3.27 -8.13 5.03
N VAL A 75 -2.27 -7.57 4.35
CA VAL A 75 -2.39 -7.15 2.95
C VAL A 75 -2.57 -8.35 2.02
N ALA A 76 -1.83 -9.44 2.24
CA ALA A 76 -1.98 -10.68 1.48
C ALA A 76 -3.41 -11.22 1.57
N ARG A 77 -3.95 -11.35 2.78
CA ARG A 77 -5.35 -11.75 3.00
C ARG A 77 -6.33 -10.84 2.26
N ARG A 78 -6.14 -9.52 2.34
CA ARG A 78 -7.03 -8.57 1.68
C ARG A 78 -7.03 -8.71 0.15
N LEU A 79 -5.89 -9.02 -0.43
CA LEU A 79 -5.76 -9.29 -1.87
C LEU A 79 -6.40 -10.62 -2.26
N GLU A 80 -6.32 -11.64 -1.40
CA GLU A 80 -7.00 -12.92 -1.63
C GLU A 80 -8.53 -12.79 -1.59
N GLU A 81 -9.07 -11.98 -0.67
CA GLU A 81 -10.51 -11.69 -0.59
C GLU A 81 -11.08 -11.08 -1.88
N ILE A 82 -10.27 -10.28 -2.60
CA ILE A 82 -10.66 -9.70 -3.89
C ILE A 82 -10.31 -10.60 -5.09
N GLY A 83 -9.90 -11.84 -4.83
CA GLY A 83 -9.66 -12.87 -5.85
C GLY A 83 -8.25 -12.90 -6.43
N CYS A 84 -7.27 -12.24 -5.81
CA CYS A 84 -5.87 -12.36 -6.19
C CYS A 84 -5.24 -13.62 -5.57
N ASN A 85 -4.21 -14.16 -6.22
CA ASN A 85 -3.34 -15.17 -5.61
C ASN A 85 -2.11 -14.47 -5.06
N THR A 86 -1.78 -14.68 -3.79
CA THR A 86 -0.70 -13.95 -3.11
C THR A 86 0.44 -14.87 -2.71
N GLU A 87 1.67 -14.35 -2.80
CA GLU A 87 2.88 -15.03 -2.36
C GLU A 87 3.74 -14.03 -1.59
N VAL A 88 4.06 -14.36 -0.33
CA VAL A 88 4.93 -13.54 0.53
C VAL A 88 6.34 -14.12 0.45
N LEU A 89 7.24 -13.43 -0.25
CA LEU A 89 8.62 -13.87 -0.43
C LEU A 89 9.50 -13.40 0.74
N LYS A 90 10.10 -14.35 1.46
CA LYS A 90 11.15 -14.03 2.44
C LYS A 90 12.47 -13.85 1.71
N VAL A 91 12.99 -12.63 1.70
CA VAL A 91 14.32 -12.35 1.17
C VAL A 91 15.35 -12.79 2.20
N LEU A 92 16.01 -13.92 1.97
CA LEU A 92 17.17 -14.32 2.76
C LEU A 92 18.36 -13.44 2.36
N PRO A 93 19.15 -12.93 3.32
CA PRO A 93 20.31 -12.11 3.01
C PRO A 93 21.32 -12.89 2.17
N SER A 94 21.74 -12.31 1.05
CA SER A 94 22.77 -12.85 0.18
C SER A 94 24.16 -12.57 0.78
N SER A 95 24.51 -13.27 1.85
CA SER A 95 25.89 -13.34 2.33
C SER A 95 26.23 -14.76 2.73
N ILE A 96 26.48 -15.61 1.73
CA ILE A 96 27.40 -16.72 1.90
C ILE A 96 28.62 -16.36 1.05
N ARG A 97 29.56 -15.61 1.65
CA ARG A 97 30.96 -15.71 1.23
C ARG A 97 31.41 -17.07 1.74
N MET A 98 31.59 -18.02 0.84
CA MET A 98 32.55 -19.09 1.07
C MET A 98 33.88 -18.57 0.55
N ASP A 99 34.89 -18.62 1.40
CA ASP A 99 36.26 -18.21 1.12
C ASP A 99 36.84 -18.86 -0.14
#